data_AF-A0A0Q6R797-F1
#
_entry.id   AF-A0A0Q6R797-F1
#
_cell.length_a   1.000
_cell.length_b   1.000
_cell.length_c   1.000
_cell.angle_alpha   90.00
_cell.angle_beta   90.00
_cell.angle_gamma   90.00
#
_symmetry.space_group_name_H-M   'P 1'
#
loop_
_entity.id
_entity.type
_entity.pdbx_description
1 polymer ?
#
loop_
_entity_poly.entity_id
_entity_poly.type
_entity_poly.pdbx_seq_one_letter_code
_entity_poly.pdbx_strand_id
1 'polypeptide(L)'
;MDNIVEGLVDQGVEQITSGIDESVRGLVDDVLGGVELSTDGEPPSSFPREVPLVGEVLGGGAGPEGSGWVVRTRVDDAGAFDAAAAALEGAGFAASGVSSDADSGYGAFTSGAYRVDLSVATDAQGEVTATYVVTPA
;
A
#
# COMPACT_ATOMS: atom_id res chain seq x y z
N MET A 1 -17.71 21.32 30.90
CA MET A 1 -17.63 21.45 29.43
C MET A 1 -16.17 21.26 29.10
N ASP A 2 -15.78 19.99 28.99
CA ASP A 2 -14.40 19.61 28.67
C ASP A 2 -14.41 18.86 27.34
N ASN A 3 -13.29 18.95 26.65
CA ASN A 3 -13.17 19.06 25.21
C ASN A 3 -13.44 17.75 24.47
N ILE A 4 -14.13 17.88 23.34
CA ILE A 4 -14.28 16.85 22.34
C ILE A 4 -12.92 16.66 21.65
N VAL A 5 -12.13 15.68 22.09
CA VAL A 5 -10.94 15.19 21.36
C VAL A 5 -10.71 13.70 21.60
N GLU A 6 -11.77 12.89 21.55
CA GLU A 6 -11.62 11.41 21.64
C GLU A 6 -12.42 10.67 20.57
N GLY A 7 -13.00 11.39 19.60
CA GLY A 7 -13.87 10.81 18.56
C GLY A 7 -13.39 10.98 17.12
N LEU A 8 -12.28 11.68 16.88
CA LEU A 8 -11.81 11.96 15.51
C LEU A 8 -10.64 11.07 15.05
N VAL A 9 -9.92 10.46 15.98
CA VAL A 9 -8.82 9.54 15.65
C VAL A 9 -9.33 8.21 15.07
N ASP A 10 -10.48 7.71 15.53
CA ASP A 10 -11.09 6.47 15.01
C ASP A 10 -11.68 6.64 13.60
N GLN A 11 -12.30 7.79 13.31
CA GLN A 11 -13.00 7.98 12.03
C GLN A 11 -12.06 8.20 10.83
N GLY A 12 -10.87 8.76 11.07
CA GLY A 12 -9.84 8.93 10.04
C GLY A 12 -9.22 7.61 9.62
N VAL A 13 -8.91 6.74 10.59
CA VAL A 13 -8.34 5.41 10.32
C VAL A 13 -9.33 4.50 9.61
N GLU A 14 -10.62 4.54 9.97
CA GLU A 14 -11.66 3.76 9.30
C GLU A 14 -11.80 4.12 7.81
N GLN A 15 -11.82 5.41 7.47
CA GLN A 15 -11.93 5.89 6.08
C GLN A 15 -10.72 5.53 5.21
N ILE A 16 -9.52 5.57 5.79
CA ILE A 16 -8.29 5.21 5.07
C ILE A 16 -8.22 3.70 4.84
N THR A 17 -8.73 2.89 5.78
CA THR A 17 -8.77 1.43 5.66
C THR A 17 -9.89 0.90 4.77
N SER A 18 -10.85 1.74 4.38
CA SER A 18 -12.04 1.30 3.64
C SER A 18 -11.72 0.64 2.29
N GLY A 19 -10.51 0.80 1.74
CA GLY A 19 -10.05 0.12 0.51
C GLY A 19 -8.76 -0.69 0.67
N ILE A 20 -8.35 -1.00 1.91
CA ILE A 20 -7.21 -1.87 2.20
C ILE A 20 -7.75 -3.22 2.63
N ASP A 21 -7.38 -4.27 1.90
CA ASP A 21 -7.77 -5.63 2.23
C ASP A 21 -7.33 -6.00 3.67
N GLU A 22 -8.17 -6.72 4.42
CA GLU A 22 -7.86 -7.13 5.80
C GLU A 22 -6.52 -7.87 5.90
N SER A 23 -6.15 -8.60 4.85
CA SER A 23 -4.90 -9.34 4.71
C SER A 23 -3.65 -8.44 4.77
N VAL A 24 -3.78 -7.20 4.30
CA VAL A 24 -2.68 -6.23 4.19
C VAL A 24 -2.80 -5.16 5.27
N ARG A 25 -4.01 -4.92 5.81
CA ARG A 25 -4.25 -3.98 6.90
C ARG A 25 -3.35 -4.25 8.11
N GLY A 26 -3.15 -5.52 8.47
CA GLY A 26 -2.24 -5.90 9.56
C GLY A 26 -0.78 -5.54 9.28
N LEU A 27 -0.33 -5.69 8.03
CA LEU A 27 1.02 -5.31 7.60
C LEU A 27 1.19 -3.79 7.56
N VAL A 28 0.16 -3.06 7.13
CA VAL A 28 0.15 -1.59 7.11
C VAL A 28 0.30 -1.03 8.52
N ASP A 29 -0.48 -1.54 9.48
CA ASP A 29 -0.42 -1.10 10.88
C ASP A 29 0.94 -1.42 11.52
N ASP A 30 1.47 -2.61 11.27
CA ASP A 30 2.77 -3.07 11.76
C ASP A 30 3.93 -2.21 11.20
N VAL A 31 3.90 -1.94 9.90
CA VAL A 31 4.92 -1.14 9.21
C VAL A 31 4.88 0.33 9.61
N LEU A 32 3.69 0.90 9.70
CA LEU A 32 3.52 2.31 10.04
C LEU A 32 3.66 2.56 11.55
N GLY A 33 3.49 1.54 12.39
CA GLY A 33 3.54 1.69 13.85
C GLY A 33 2.49 2.66 14.38
N GLY A 34 1.31 2.70 13.75
CA GLY A 34 0.24 3.65 14.04
C GLY A 34 0.38 5.03 13.40
N VAL A 35 1.33 5.24 12.49
CA VAL A 35 1.43 6.47 11.68
C VAL A 35 0.30 6.52 10.65
N GLU A 36 -0.36 7.67 10.53
CA GLU A 36 -1.43 7.88 9.54
C GLU A 36 -0.89 7.91 8.11
N LEU A 37 -1.65 7.34 7.17
CA LEU A 37 -1.39 7.47 5.75
C LEU A 37 -1.78 8.88 5.31
N SER A 38 -0.86 9.58 4.65
CA SER A 38 -1.18 10.83 3.98
C SER A 38 -2.06 10.55 2.77
N THR A 39 -3.01 11.45 2.50
CA THR A 39 -3.88 11.43 1.31
C THR A 39 -3.59 12.61 0.39
N ASP A 40 -2.34 13.11 0.43
CA ASP A 40 -1.88 14.27 -0.35
C ASP A 40 -1.63 13.94 -1.83
N GLY A 41 -1.87 12.69 -2.25
CA GLY A 41 -1.63 12.25 -3.63
C GLY A 41 -0.16 11.98 -3.97
N GLU A 42 0.72 11.93 -2.97
CA GLU A 42 2.16 11.78 -3.19
C GLU A 42 2.75 10.74 -2.22
N PRO A 43 3.77 9.95 -2.63
CA PRO A 43 4.41 9.00 -1.73
C PRO A 43 5.26 9.74 -0.69
N PRO A 44 5.54 9.10 0.47
CA PRO A 44 6.37 9.73 1.49
C PRO A 44 7.77 10.04 0.93
N SER A 45 8.39 11.15 1.34
CA SER A 45 9.67 11.62 0.78
C SER A 45 10.84 10.64 0.95
N SER A 46 10.75 9.76 1.95
CA SER A 46 11.74 8.69 2.20
C SER A 46 11.46 7.40 1.41
N PHE A 47 10.42 7.35 0.58
CA PHE A 47 10.05 6.17 -0.18
C PHE A 47 11.18 5.77 -1.15
N PRO A 48 11.55 4.47 -1.21
CA PRO A 48 12.58 4.00 -2.11
C PRO A 48 12.15 4.14 -3.57
N ARG A 49 12.81 5.06 -4.28
CA ARG A 49 12.63 5.32 -5.73
C ARG A 49 12.95 4.13 -6.64
N GLU A 50 13.56 3.07 -6.11
CA GLU A 50 13.78 1.81 -6.84
C GLU A 50 12.52 0.93 -6.89
N VAL A 51 11.51 1.22 -6.06
CA VAL A 51 10.22 0.53 -6.10
C VAL A 51 9.32 1.27 -7.09
N PRO A 52 9.08 0.71 -8.28
CA PRO A 52 8.13 1.31 -9.22
C PRO A 52 6.71 1.26 -8.67
N LEU A 53 5.97 2.34 -8.89
CA LEU A 53 4.55 2.45 -8.58
C LEU A 53 3.80 2.56 -9.91
N VAL A 54 2.68 1.85 -10.04
CA VAL A 54 1.76 2.01 -11.18
C VAL A 54 0.47 2.69 -10.74
N GLY A 55 -0.16 3.41 -11.67
CA GLY A 55 -1.39 4.15 -11.42
C GLY A 55 -1.17 5.53 -10.81
N GLU A 56 -2.26 6.16 -10.37
CA GLU A 56 -2.27 7.47 -9.73
C GLU A 56 -2.01 7.31 -8.23
N VAL A 57 -1.00 7.99 -7.68
CA VAL A 57 -0.74 7.92 -6.23
C VAL A 57 -1.87 8.63 -5.49
N LEU A 58 -2.53 7.92 -4.58
CA LEU A 58 -3.53 8.48 -3.67
C LEU A 58 -2.88 9.02 -2.39
N GLY A 59 -1.74 8.44 -2.02
CA GLY A 59 -0.91 8.88 -0.92
C GLY A 59 -0.19 7.70 -0.25
N GLY A 60 0.36 7.93 0.94
CA GLY A 60 1.17 6.93 1.62
C GLY A 60 1.68 7.38 2.98
N GLY A 61 2.41 6.50 3.64
CA GLY A 61 2.95 6.66 4.98
C GLY A 61 4.31 5.99 5.08
N ALA A 62 5.16 6.52 5.94
CA ALA A 62 6.44 5.91 6.27
C ALA A 62 6.46 5.59 7.75
N GLY A 63 6.86 4.36 8.08
CA GLY A 63 7.12 3.95 9.45
C GLY A 63 8.31 4.71 10.05
N PRO A 64 8.40 4.74 11.40
CA PRO A 64 9.50 5.39 12.10
C PRO A 64 10.84 4.80 11.66
N GLU A 65 11.85 5.66 11.52
CA GLU A 65 13.24 5.27 11.20
C GLU A 65 13.41 4.44 9.91
N GLY A 66 12.45 4.45 8.99
CA GLY A 66 12.50 3.65 7.75
C GLY A 66 12.22 2.17 7.99
N SER A 67 11.47 1.84 9.04
CA SER A 67 10.98 0.48 9.33
C SER A 67 10.13 -0.09 8.19
N GLY A 68 9.49 0.79 7.42
CA GLY A 68 8.93 0.49 6.11
C GLY A 68 8.10 1.66 5.58
N TRP A 69 7.41 1.42 4.48
CA TRP A 69 6.61 2.40 3.78
C TRP A 69 5.34 1.73 3.26
N VAL A 70 4.27 2.51 3.21
CA VAL A 70 3.02 2.09 2.59
C VAL A 70 2.63 3.15 1.59
N VAL A 71 2.32 2.74 0.37
CA VAL A 71 1.81 3.63 -0.68
C VAL A 71 0.56 3.04 -1.27
N ARG A 72 -0.46 3.87 -1.47
CA ARG A 72 -1.68 3.52 -2.17
C ARG A 72 -1.73 4.24 -3.50
N THR A 73 -2.06 3.49 -4.54
CA THR A 73 -2.32 4.04 -5.87
C THR A 73 -3.67 3.59 -6.38
N ARG A 74 -4.35 4.45 -7.13
CA ARG A 74 -5.55 4.13 -7.89
C ARG A 74 -5.14 3.59 -9.24
N VAL A 75 -5.74 2.48 -9.63
CA VAL A 75 -5.51 1.83 -10.92
C VAL A 75 -6.85 1.63 -11.62
N ASP A 76 -6.81 1.50 -12.94
CA ASP A 76 -8.04 1.41 -13.75
C ASP A 76 -8.78 0.08 -13.53
N ASP A 77 -8.05 -1.03 -13.41
CA ASP A 77 -8.62 -2.37 -13.24
C ASP A 77 -7.69 -3.30 -12.44
N ALA A 78 -8.22 -4.44 -11.95
CA ALA A 78 -7.44 -5.45 -11.23
C ALA A 78 -6.28 -6.04 -12.05
N GLY A 79 -6.36 -5.98 -13.39
CA GLY A 79 -5.26 -6.34 -14.29
C GLY A 79 -3.99 -5.48 -14.11
N ALA A 80 -4.11 -4.34 -13.41
CA ALA A 80 -2.96 -3.53 -13.02
C ALA A 80 -2.00 -4.26 -12.06
N PHE A 81 -2.45 -5.32 -11.37
CA PHE A 81 -1.55 -6.17 -10.59
C PHE A 81 -0.45 -6.78 -11.47
N ASP A 82 -0.79 -7.30 -12.64
CA ASP A 82 0.18 -7.93 -13.55
C ASP A 82 1.18 -6.90 -14.09
N ALA A 83 0.69 -5.69 -14.40
CA ALA A 83 1.55 -4.57 -14.80
C ALA A 83 2.49 -4.12 -13.68
N ALA A 84 2.00 -4.04 -12.45
CA ALA A 84 2.80 -3.70 -11.27
C ALA A 84 3.85 -4.78 -10.97
N ALA A 85 3.45 -6.05 -11.05
CA ALA A 85 4.32 -7.21 -10.89
C ALA A 85 5.45 -7.18 -11.92
N ALA A 86 5.11 -7.01 -13.20
CA ALA A 86 6.09 -6.91 -14.28
C ALA A 86 7.04 -5.71 -14.10
N ALA A 87 6.56 -4.58 -13.59
CA ALA A 87 7.40 -3.43 -13.28
C ALA A 87 8.39 -3.73 -12.15
N LEU A 88 7.94 -4.38 -11.07
CA LEU A 88 8.79 -4.80 -9.96
C LEU A 88 9.82 -5.83 -10.40
N GLU A 89 9.43 -6.83 -11.18
CA GLU A 89 10.36 -7.81 -11.75
C GLU A 89 11.38 -7.17 -12.68
N GLY A 90 10.94 -6.21 -13.51
CA GLY A 90 11.83 -5.41 -14.36
C GLY A 90 12.81 -4.53 -13.57
N ALA A 91 12.45 -4.12 -12.35
CA ALA A 91 13.33 -3.43 -11.41
C ALA A 91 14.28 -4.37 -10.65
N GLY A 92 14.15 -5.68 -10.83
CA GLY A 92 15.03 -6.69 -10.23
C GLY A 92 14.48 -7.33 -8.95
N PHE A 93 13.19 -7.16 -8.66
CA PHE A 93 12.52 -7.89 -7.58
C PHE A 93 12.14 -9.30 -8.03
N ALA A 94 12.22 -10.27 -7.13
CA ALA A 94 11.75 -11.63 -7.37
C ALA A 94 10.34 -11.79 -6.79
N ALA A 95 9.39 -12.15 -7.65
CA ALA A 95 8.02 -12.42 -7.24
C ALA A 95 7.90 -13.76 -6.49
N SER A 96 7.07 -13.80 -5.45
CA SER A 96 6.79 -14.96 -4.63
C SER A 96 5.38 -14.89 -4.06
N GLY A 97 4.71 -16.05 -3.98
CA GLY A 97 3.35 -16.12 -3.42
C GLY A 97 2.33 -15.28 -4.19
N VAL A 98 2.54 -15.10 -5.49
CA VAL A 98 1.63 -14.37 -6.36
C VAL A 98 0.33 -15.14 -6.54
N SER A 99 -0.78 -14.48 -6.27
CA SER A 99 -2.14 -14.97 -6.45
C SER A 99 -3.00 -13.82 -6.95
N SER A 100 -3.60 -13.96 -8.13
CA SER A 100 -4.47 -12.95 -8.71
C SER A 100 -5.71 -13.58 -9.31
N ASP A 101 -6.84 -12.94 -9.10
CA ASP A 101 -8.15 -13.29 -9.62
C ASP A 101 -8.75 -12.09 -10.38
N ALA A 102 -10.00 -12.22 -10.83
CA ALA A 102 -10.64 -11.18 -11.67
C ALA A 102 -10.87 -9.85 -10.94
N ASP A 103 -10.96 -9.87 -9.60
CA ASP A 103 -11.37 -8.72 -8.78
C ASP A 103 -10.26 -8.21 -7.84
N SER A 104 -9.22 -9.02 -7.64
CA SER A 104 -8.13 -8.74 -6.68
C SER A 104 -6.84 -9.49 -7.05
N GLY A 105 -5.71 -9.00 -6.54
CA GLY A 105 -4.42 -9.65 -6.70
C GLY A 105 -3.51 -9.37 -5.53
N TYR A 106 -2.66 -10.33 -5.20
CA TYR A 106 -1.71 -10.27 -4.09
C TYR A 106 -0.40 -10.92 -4.53
N GLY A 107 0.73 -10.35 -4.10
CA GLY A 107 2.02 -10.98 -4.28
C GLY A 107 3.11 -10.29 -3.48
N ALA A 108 4.13 -11.05 -3.09
CA ALA A 108 5.32 -10.51 -2.46
C ALA A 108 6.46 -10.43 -3.48
N PHE A 109 7.16 -9.32 -3.52
CA PHE A 109 8.24 -9.04 -4.44
C PHE A 109 9.48 -8.66 -3.63
N THR A 110 10.55 -9.45 -3.70
CA THR A 110 11.74 -9.22 -2.85
C THR A 110 12.98 -8.95 -3.70
N SER A 111 13.69 -7.87 -3.40
CA SER A 111 15.01 -7.54 -3.94
C SER A 111 16.08 -7.76 -2.87
N GLY A 112 17.34 -7.47 -3.19
CA GLY A 112 18.44 -7.52 -2.21
C GLY A 112 18.37 -6.43 -1.14
N ALA A 113 17.54 -5.40 -1.30
CA ALA A 113 17.44 -4.27 -0.39
C ALA A 113 16.05 -4.12 0.24
N TYR A 114 14.99 -4.51 -0.48
CA TYR A 114 13.61 -4.29 -0.05
C TYR A 114 12.71 -5.48 -0.37
N ARG A 115 11.66 -5.63 0.42
CA ARG A 115 10.51 -6.48 0.17
C ARG A 115 9.28 -5.61 -0.05
N VAL A 116 8.50 -5.94 -1.06
CA VAL A 116 7.29 -5.22 -1.47
C VAL A 116 6.14 -6.21 -1.50
N ASP A 117 5.27 -6.16 -0.50
CA ASP A 117 4.00 -6.89 -0.52
C ASP A 117 2.98 -6.00 -1.24
N LEU A 118 2.63 -6.39 -2.46
CA LEU A 118 1.68 -5.71 -3.32
C LEU A 118 0.32 -6.40 -3.22
N SER A 119 -0.72 -5.60 -3.00
CA SER A 119 -2.09 -6.05 -3.08
C SER A 119 -2.93 -5.09 -3.91
N VAL A 120 -3.72 -5.62 -4.81
CA VAL A 120 -4.71 -4.88 -5.59
C VAL A 120 -6.08 -5.40 -5.18
N ALA A 121 -6.97 -4.50 -4.81
CA ALA A 121 -8.33 -4.83 -4.44
C ALA A 121 -9.30 -3.82 -5.03
N THR A 122 -10.48 -4.31 -5.38
CA THR A 122 -11.60 -3.47 -5.82
C THR A 122 -12.48 -3.18 -4.62
N ASP A 123 -12.65 -1.90 -4.28
CA ASP A 123 -13.55 -1.48 -3.21
C ASP A 123 -15.03 -1.67 -3.58
N ALA A 124 -15.93 -1.65 -2.59
CA ALA A 124 -17.38 -1.70 -2.78
C ALA A 124 -17.94 -0.60 -3.71
N GLN A 125 -17.22 0.51 -3.92
CA GLN A 125 -17.57 1.54 -4.91
C GLN A 125 -17.09 1.23 -6.33
N GLY A 126 -16.40 0.10 -6.55
CA GLY A 126 -15.82 -0.29 -7.83
C GLY A 126 -14.48 0.37 -8.14
N GLU A 127 -13.87 1.05 -7.15
CA GLU A 127 -12.56 1.67 -7.30
C GLU A 127 -11.46 0.64 -7.04
N VAL A 128 -10.58 0.45 -8.02
CA VAL A 128 -9.44 -0.47 -7.87
C VAL A 128 -8.25 0.28 -7.27
N THR A 129 -7.79 -0.20 -6.13
CA THR A 129 -6.66 0.37 -5.40
C THR A 129 -5.55 -0.65 -5.29
N ALA A 130 -4.33 -0.25 -5.65
CA ALA A 130 -3.12 -0.98 -5.37
C ALA A 130 -2.47 -0.44 -4.09
N THR A 131 -2.15 -1.32 -3.15
CA THR A 131 -1.45 -1.04 -1.90
C THR A 131 -0.09 -1.70 -1.96
N TYR A 132 0.96 -0.91 -1.81
CA TYR A 132 2.36 -1.34 -1.78
C TYR A 132 2.85 -1.20 -0.35
N VAL A 133 3.16 -2.32 0.30
CA VAL A 133 3.82 -2.34 1.60
C VAL A 133 5.28 -2.68 1.37
N VAL A 134 6.15 -1.70 1.57
CA VAL A 134 7.60 -1.83 1.36
C VAL A 134 8.30 -1.92 2.70
N THR A 135 9.11 -2.95 2.88
CA THR A 135 9.97 -3.12 4.06
C THR A 135 11.41 -3.37 3.64
N PRO A 136 12.40 -3.06 4.47
CA PRO A 136 13.78 -3.50 4.24
C PRO A 136 13.86 -5.04 4.26
N ALA A 137 14.66 -5.63 3.37
CA ALA A 137 14.87 -7.09 3.27
C ALA A 137 15.87 -7.65 4.27
#